data_AF-A0A1G0XRD0-F1
#
_entry.id   AF-A0A1G0XRD0-F1
#
_cell.length_a   1.000
_cell.length_b   1.000
_cell.length_c   1.000
_cell.angle_alpha   90.00
_cell.angle_beta   90.00
_cell.angle_gamma   90.00
#
_symmetry.space_group_name_H-M   'P 1'
#
loop_
_entity.id
_entity.type
_entity.pdbx_description
1 polymer ?
#
loop_
_entity_poly.entity_id
_entity_poly.type
_entity_poly.pdbx_seq_one_letter_code
_entity_poly.pdbx_strand_id
1 'polypeptide(L)'
;MKKTAYQSDGNGGVIAVEIEVDEKTFISKLVLTDRLIALGKLSDALNALNSDTVKKARWDASTEIAIDDADVIAVLTAIGITNTSTILY
;
A
#
# COMPACT_ATOMS: atom_id res chain seq x y z
N MET A 1 0.91 -13.65 1.30
CA MET A 1 0.60 -14.96 0.68
C MET A 1 1.77 -15.92 0.86
N LYS A 2 1.51 -17.21 1.12
CA LYS A 2 2.57 -18.21 1.29
C LYS A 2 3.13 -18.61 -0.08
N LYS A 3 4.45 -18.57 -0.22
CA LYS A 3 5.16 -19.09 -1.40
C LYS A 3 6.14 -20.17 -0.96
N THR A 4 6.37 -21.14 -1.84
CA THR A 4 7.39 -22.16 -1.61
C THR A 4 8.74 -21.61 -2.08
N ALA A 5 9.70 -21.53 -1.17
CA ALA A 5 11.10 -21.28 -1.47
C ALA A 5 11.91 -22.56 -1.23
N TYR A 6 13.14 -22.62 -1.75
CA TYR A 6 14.03 -23.76 -1.56
C TYR A 6 15.26 -23.30 -0.77
N GLN A 7 15.53 -23.98 0.34
CA GLN A 7 16.68 -23.73 1.21
C GLN A 7 17.60 -24.94 1.23
N SER A 8 18.92 -24.72 1.27
CA SER A 8 19.89 -25.79 1.45
C SER A 8 19.70 -26.49 2.81
N ASP A 9 19.75 -27.81 2.82
CA ASP A 9 19.62 -28.62 4.04
C ASP A 9 20.94 -28.81 4.81
N GLY A 10 22.04 -28.22 4.32
CA GLY A 10 23.37 -28.31 4.92
C GLY A 10 24.14 -29.60 4.58
N ASN A 11 23.52 -30.58 3.93
CA ASN A 11 24.12 -31.86 3.51
C ASN A 11 24.20 -32.01 1.98
N GLY A 12 23.98 -30.93 1.24
CA GLY A 12 24.00 -30.92 -0.23
C GLY A 12 22.64 -31.23 -0.87
N GLY A 13 21.57 -31.34 -0.08
CA GLY A 13 20.19 -31.40 -0.55
C GLY A 13 19.47 -30.05 -0.40
N VAL A 14 18.24 -30.01 -0.89
CA VAL A 14 17.36 -28.83 -0.81
C VAL A 14 16.02 -29.22 -0.20
N ILE A 15 15.54 -28.40 0.74
CA ILE A 15 14.22 -28.53 1.35
C ILE A 15 13.32 -27.40 0.86
N ALA A 16 12.05 -27.75 0.60
CA ALA A 16 11.02 -26.76 0.35
C ALA A 16 10.60 -26.13 1.69
N VAL A 17 10.67 -24.81 1.79
CA VAL A 17 10.23 -24.03 2.94
C VAL A 17 9.09 -23.10 2.52
N GLU A 18 8.05 -23.01 3.35
CA GLU A 18 7.02 -22.00 3.18
C GLU A 18 7.55 -20.66 3.70
N ILE A 19 7.57 -19.66 2.83
CA ILE A 19 7.84 -18.27 3.22
C ILE A 19 6.57 -17.45 3.08
N GLU A 20 6.36 -16.55 4.04
CA GLU A 20 5.33 -15.54 3.93
C GLU A 20 5.87 -14.37 3.11
N VAL A 21 5.27 -14.15 1.93
CA VAL A 21 5.58 -13.00 1.09
C VAL A 21 4.44 -12.02 1.23
N ASP A 22 4.75 -10.87 1.82
CA ASP A 22 3.83 -9.73 1.87
C ASP A 22 3.83 -9.08 0.49
N GLU A 23 2.90 -9.53 -0.36
CA GLU A 23 2.71 -8.91 -1.67
C GLU A 23 1.95 -7.61 -1.46
N LYS A 24 2.59 -6.50 -1.83
CA LYS A 24 1.97 -5.19 -1.78
C LYS A 24 0.69 -5.21 -2.59
N THR A 25 -0.41 -4.84 -1.94
CA THR A 25 -1.69 -4.67 -2.62
C THR A 25 -1.74 -3.27 -3.23
N PHE A 26 -2.02 -3.19 -4.53
CA PHE A 26 -2.10 -1.93 -5.25
C PHE A 26 -3.54 -1.58 -5.60
N ILE A 27 -3.87 -0.29 -5.55
CA ILE A 27 -5.12 0.28 -6.05
C ILE A 27 -4.82 1.33 -7.10
N SER A 28 -5.64 1.39 -8.15
CA SER A 28 -5.54 2.48 -9.11
C SER A 28 -5.76 3.83 -8.43
N LYS A 29 -4.90 4.80 -8.74
CA LYS A 29 -5.03 6.18 -8.25
C LYS A 29 -6.39 6.79 -8.58
N LEU A 30 -6.97 6.42 -9.72
CA LEU A 30 -8.30 6.88 -10.13
C LEU A 30 -9.37 6.44 -9.12
N VAL A 31 -9.38 5.15 -8.77
CA VAL A 31 -10.33 4.59 -7.80
C VAL A 31 -10.17 5.26 -6.42
N LEU A 32 -8.93 5.52 -6.01
CA LEU A 32 -8.68 6.24 -4.76
C LEU A 32 -9.19 7.68 -4.82
N THR A 33 -8.98 8.37 -5.94
CA THR A 33 -9.45 9.74 -6.17
C THR A 33 -10.98 9.82 -6.15
N ASP A 34 -11.67 8.90 -6.84
CA ASP A 34 -13.13 8.83 -6.86
C ASP A 34 -13.70 8.60 -5.45
N ARG A 35 -13.07 7.74 -4.65
CA ARG A 35 -13.43 7.53 -3.24
C ARG A 35 -13.23 8.81 -2.42
N LEU A 36 -12.11 9.51 -2.60
CA LEU A 36 -11.85 10.78 -1.93
C LEU A 36 -12.87 11.86 -2.30
N ILE A 37 -13.31 11.90 -3.56
CA ILE A 37 -14.38 12.80 -4.04
C ILE A 37 -15.70 12.43 -3.37
N ALA A 38 -16.07 11.15 -3.38
CA ALA A 38 -17.31 10.66 -2.77
C ALA A 38 -17.37 10.95 -1.25
N LEU A 39 -16.22 10.96 -0.58
CA LEU A 39 -16.10 11.29 0.83
C LEU A 39 -15.99 12.81 1.10
N GLY A 40 -15.91 13.66 0.07
CA GLY A 40 -15.67 15.10 0.23
C GLY A 40 -14.29 15.45 0.79
N LYS A 41 -13.33 14.51 0.72
CA LYS A 41 -11.99 14.60 1.33
C LYS A 41 -10.87 14.84 0.34
N LEU A 42 -11.18 14.96 -0.95
CA LEU A 42 -10.15 15.17 -1.98
C LEU A 42 -9.32 16.42 -1.74
N SER A 43 -9.94 17.54 -1.37
CA SER A 43 -9.20 18.79 -1.13
C SER A 43 -8.23 18.67 0.05
N ASP A 44 -8.66 18.04 1.14
CA ASP A 44 -7.82 17.79 2.31
C ASP A 44 -6.63 16.89 1.96
N ALA A 45 -6.87 15.85 1.15
CA ALA A 45 -5.83 14.93 0.69
C ALA A 45 -4.78 15.62 -0.18
N LEU A 46 -5.22 16.44 -1.14
CA LEU A 46 -4.32 17.20 -1.99
C LEU A 46 -3.52 18.24 -1.18
N ASN A 47 -4.13 18.90 -0.20
CA ASN A 47 -3.43 19.82 0.69
C ASN A 47 -2.36 19.13 1.54
N ALA A 48 -2.68 17.95 2.10
CA ALA A 48 -1.72 17.14 2.83
C ALA A 48 -0.54 16.71 1.94
N LEU A 49 -0.82 16.29 0.70
CA LEU A 49 0.22 15.93 -0.27
C LEU A 49 1.07 17.14 -0.69
N ASN A 50 0.46 18.30 -0.90
CA ASN A 50 1.16 19.52 -1.28
C ASN A 50 2.10 20.06 -0.18
N SER A 51 1.89 19.65 1.08
CA SER A 51 2.78 20.01 2.19
C SER A 51 4.13 19.29 2.15
N ASP A 52 4.26 18.24 1.33
CA ASP A 52 5.47 17.43 1.18
C ASP A 52 5.78 17.20 -0.31
N THR A 53 6.83 17.87 -0.78
CA THR A 53 7.23 17.87 -2.19
C THR A 53 7.55 16.46 -2.72
N VAL A 54 8.06 15.57 -1.87
CA VAL A 54 8.41 14.18 -2.25
C VAL A 54 7.15 13.34 -2.38
N LYS A 55 6.23 13.44 -1.42
CA LYS A 55 4.94 12.73 -1.48
C LYS A 55 4.11 13.20 -2.67
N LYS A 56 4.13 14.50 -2.96
CA LYS A 56 3.49 15.06 -4.15
C LYS A 56 4.06 14.50 -5.45
N ALA A 57 5.39 14.50 -5.60
CA ALA A 57 6.03 13.97 -6.80
C ALA A 57 5.74 12.48 -7.02
N ARG A 58 5.76 11.67 -5.93
CA ARG A 58 5.38 10.25 -5.99
C ARG A 58 3.91 10.09 -6.38
N TRP A 59 3.00 10.86 -5.80
CA TRP A 59 1.59 10.86 -6.17
C TRP A 59 1.39 11.20 -7.64
N ASP A 60 2.02 12.26 -8.13
CA ASP A 60 1.87 12.74 -9.50
C ASP A 60 2.42 11.75 -10.54
N ALA A 61 3.52 11.05 -10.23
CA ALA A 61 4.11 10.03 -11.09
C ALA A 61 3.40 8.67 -11.07
N SER A 62 2.58 8.39 -10.05
CA SER A 62 1.99 7.07 -9.83
C SER A 62 0.66 6.89 -10.56
N THR A 63 0.51 5.76 -11.26
CA THR A 63 -0.79 5.27 -11.77
C THR A 63 -1.50 4.38 -10.77
N GLU A 64 -0.72 3.73 -9.90
CA GLU A 64 -1.19 2.82 -8.86
C GLU A 64 -0.51 3.14 -7.54
N ILE A 65 -1.23 2.91 -6.45
CA ILE A 65 -0.82 3.25 -5.09
C ILE A 65 -0.86 1.96 -4.26
N ALA A 66 0.24 1.64 -3.60
CA ALA A 66 0.27 0.55 -2.62
C ALA A 66 -0.54 0.96 -1.38
N ILE A 67 -1.56 0.18 -1.03
CA ILE A 67 -2.47 0.51 0.09
C ILE A 67 -1.86 0.25 1.47
N ASP A 68 -0.78 -0.54 1.50
CA ASP A 68 0.04 -0.85 2.66
C ASP A 68 1.26 0.08 2.81
N ASP A 69 1.45 1.02 1.88
CA ASP A 69 2.53 1.99 1.96
C ASP A 69 2.27 2.95 3.13
N ALA A 70 3.22 2.99 4.07
CA ALA A 70 3.12 3.80 5.28
C ALA A 70 2.91 5.29 4.98
N ASP A 71 3.46 5.81 3.88
CA ASP A 71 3.25 7.22 3.48
C ASP A 71 1.81 7.46 3.02
N VAL A 72 1.22 6.50 2.31
CA VAL A 72 -0.17 6.56 1.84
C VAL A 72 -1.13 6.45 3.03
N ILE A 73 -0.88 5.50 3.94
CA ILE A 73 -1.65 5.33 5.16
C ILE A 73 -1.58 6.59 6.03
N ALA A 74 -0.40 7.21 6.15
CA ALA A 74 -0.23 8.45 6.90
C ALA A 74 -1.05 9.60 6.31
N VAL A 75 -1.06 9.75 4.97
CA VAL A 75 -1.88 10.77 4.28
C VAL A 75 -3.37 10.49 4.48
N LEU A 76 -3.82 9.24 4.30
CA LEU A 76 -5.23 8.86 4.48
C LEU A 76 -5.69 9.03 5.93
N THR A 77 -4.83 8.70 6.90
CA THR A 77 -5.11 8.90 8.32
C THR A 77 -5.18 10.39 8.67
N ALA A 78 -4.28 11.22 8.14
CA ALA A 78 -4.25 12.67 8.37
C ALA A 78 -5.53 13.37 7.89
N ILE A 79 -6.19 12.85 6.85
CA ILE A 79 -7.47 13.38 6.35
C ILE A 79 -8.71 12.75 7.02
N GLY A 80 -8.50 11.85 7.99
CA GLY A 80 -9.55 11.19 8.76
C GLY A 80 -10.15 9.95 8.10
N ILE A 81 -9.48 9.37 7.09
CA ILE A 81 -9.87 8.10 6.48
C ILE A 81 -9.12 6.97 7.19
N THR A 82 -9.82 6.26 8.08
CA THR A 82 -9.30 5.04 8.69
C THR A 82 -9.57 3.89 7.72
N ASN A 83 -8.53 3.41 7.02
CA ASN A 83 -8.61 2.09 6.39
C ASN A 83 -8.69 1.06 7.51
N THR A 84 -9.91 0.68 7.90
CA THR A 84 -10.09 -0.52 8.71
C THR A 84 -9.77 -1.69 7.80
N SER A 85 -8.50 -2.10 7.78
CA SER A 85 -8.08 -3.37 7.19
C SER A 85 -8.84 -4.45 7.94
N THR A 86 -10.01 -4.81 7.44
CA THR A 86 -10.72 -5.98 7.95
C THR A 86 -9.94 -7.16 7.40
N ILE A 87 -9.04 -7.68 8.24
CA ILE A 87 -8.47 -9.01 8.05
C ILE A 87 -9.67 -9.95 8.15
N LEU A 88 -10.21 -10.36 6.99
CA LEU A 88 -11.15 -11.46 6.92
C LEU A 88 -10.34 -12.72 7.22
N TYR A 89 -10.52 -13.24 8.43
CA TYR A 89 -10.02 -14.55 8.87
C TYR A 89 -10.74 -15.68 8.15
#